data_AF-A0A2G6QKN5-F1
#
_entry.id   AF-A0A2G6QKN5-F1
#
_cell.length_a   1.000
_cell.length_b   1.000
_cell.length_c   1.000
_cell.angle_alpha   90.00
_cell.angle_beta   90.00
_cell.angle_gamma   90.00
#
_symmetry.space_group_name_H-M   'P 1'
#
loop_
_entity.id
_entity.type
_entity.pdbx_description
1 polymer ?
#
loop_
_entity_poly.entity_id
_entity_poly.type
_entity_poly.pdbx_seq_one_letter_code
_entity_poly.pdbx_strand_id
1 'polypeptide(L)'
;MGKIQVNNIKVFTNHGCLDEEAKIGSEYRVDIEIDADLSKSADSDKLADTVDYVHLNRIATEEMAIRSELLEHVAKRIITRILNEIPLVD
;
A
#
# COMPACT_ATOMS: atom_id res chain seq x y z
N MET A 1 -2.89 -15.34 -14.15
CA MET A 1 -2.88 -14.30 -13.09
C MET A 1 -1.73 -14.61 -12.16
N GLY A 2 -0.86 -13.62 -11.92
CA GLY A 2 0.22 -13.70 -10.94
C GLY A 2 -0.09 -12.82 -9.73
N LYS A 3 0.73 -12.92 -8.70
CA LYS A 3 0.62 -12.13 -7.48
C LYS A 3 1.88 -11.33 -7.23
N ILE A 4 1.71 -10.08 -6.83
CA ILE A 4 2.80 -9.24 -6.32
C ILE A 4 2.51 -8.95 -4.86
N GLN A 5 3.48 -9.27 -3.99
CA GLN A 5 3.38 -9.10 -2.56
C GLN A 5 4.47 -8.15 -2.07
N VAL A 6 4.06 -7.11 -1.34
CA VAL A 6 4.97 -6.20 -0.64
C VAL A 6 4.66 -6.33 0.85
N ASN A 7 5.53 -7.07 1.53
CA ASN A 7 5.32 -7.45 2.93
C ASN A 7 6.22 -6.65 3.87
N ASN A 8 5.77 -6.54 5.12
CA ASN A 8 6.52 -5.97 6.24
C ASN A 8 6.92 -4.50 6.03
N ILE A 9 6.04 -3.72 5.39
CA ILE A 9 6.21 -2.26 5.33
C ILE A 9 5.96 -1.73 6.75
N LYS A 10 6.99 -1.17 7.36
CA LYS A 10 6.93 -0.62 8.72
C LYS A 10 6.81 0.89 8.67
N VAL A 11 5.78 1.41 9.31
CA VAL A 11 5.53 2.86 9.38
C VAL A 11 5.23 3.25 10.83
N PHE A 12 5.93 4.24 11.34
CA PHE A 12 5.61 4.84 12.63
C PHE A 12 4.63 6.00 12.42
N THR A 13 3.47 5.93 13.05
CA THR A 13 2.40 6.94 12.90
C THR A 13 1.49 6.93 14.14
N ASN A 14 0.58 7.89 14.22
CA ASN A 14 -0.26 8.15 15.39
C ASN A 14 -1.76 7.99 15.09
N HIS A 15 -2.09 6.93 14.34
CA HIS A 15 -3.48 6.49 14.18
C HIS A 15 -4.10 6.11 15.53
N GLY A 16 -5.41 6.22 15.62
CA GLY A 16 -6.15 5.88 16.83
C GLY A 16 -7.19 6.93 17.22
N CYS A 17 -8.21 6.47 17.93
CA CYS A 17 -9.32 7.28 18.40
C CYS A 17 -9.00 8.05 19.68
N LEU A 18 -8.02 7.58 20.46
CA LEU A 18 -7.69 8.18 21.75
C LEU A 18 -6.67 9.32 21.59
N ASP A 19 -6.80 10.36 22.41
CA ASP A 19 -5.88 11.49 22.41
C ASP A 19 -4.45 11.09 22.81
N GLU A 20 -4.31 10.03 23.61
CA GLU A 20 -3.02 9.44 23.98
C GLU A 20 -2.33 8.79 22.79
N GLU A 21 -3.07 8.09 21.92
CA GLU A 21 -2.54 7.47 20.69
C GLU A 21 -2.01 8.53 19.73
N ALA A 22 -2.70 9.67 19.65
CA ALA A 22 -2.29 10.83 18.85
C ALA A 22 -0.93 11.39 19.29
N LYS A 23 -0.55 11.24 20.57
CA LYS A 23 0.67 11.80 21.15
C LYS A 23 1.84 10.82 21.17
N ILE A 24 1.59 9.54 21.41
CA ILE A 24 2.63 8.52 21.55
C ILE A 24 3.02 7.95 20.18
N GLY A 25 2.03 7.64 19.35
CA GLY A 25 2.24 6.89 18.12
C GLY A 25 2.59 5.42 18.34
N SER A 26 2.62 4.64 17.27
CA SER A 26 2.99 3.21 17.28
C SER A 26 3.61 2.80 15.95
N GLU A 27 4.36 1.70 15.95
CA GLU A 27 4.80 1.05 14.72
C GLU A 27 3.65 0.21 14.16
N TYR A 28 3.24 0.53 12.93
CA TYR A 28 2.27 -0.22 12.17
C TYR A 28 2.98 -1.03 11.08
N ARG A 29 2.43 -2.20 10.79
CA ARG A 29 2.86 -3.05 9.67
C ARG A 29 1.78 -3.06 8.61
N VAL A 30 2.17 -2.85 7.37
CA VAL A 30 1.32 -2.97 6.19
C VAL A 30 1.87 -4.08 5.30
N ASP A 31 0.97 -4.98 4.91
CA ASP A 31 1.21 -6.04 3.94
C ASP A 31 0.24 -5.81 2.77
N ILE A 32 0.78 -5.77 1.55
CA ILE A 32 0.01 -5.53 0.32
C ILE A 32 0.13 -6.75 -0.58
N GLU A 33 -1.00 -7.29 -1.01
CA GLU A 33 -1.10 -8.32 -2.04
C GLU A 33 -1.93 -7.78 -3.20
N ILE A 34 -1.40 -7.90 -4.42
CA ILE A 34 -2.02 -7.46 -5.66
C ILE A 34 -2.12 -8.64 -6.61
N ASP A 35 -3.32 -8.88 -7.14
CA ASP A 35 -3.55 -9.76 -8.27
C ASP A 35 -3.40 -8.95 -9.57
N ALA A 36 -2.56 -9.43 -10.49
CA ALA A 36 -2.35 -8.78 -11.79
C ALA A 36 -1.98 -9.80 -12.87
N ASP A 37 -2.19 -9.44 -14.14
CA ASP A 37 -1.67 -10.24 -15.24
C ASP A 37 -0.19 -9.93 -15.49
N LEU A 38 0.68 -10.83 -15.02
CA LEU A 38 2.13 -10.71 -15.14
C LEU A 38 2.68 -11.33 -16.43
N SER A 39 1.84 -11.94 -17.28
CA SER A 39 2.28 -12.66 -18.48
C SER A 39 3.13 -11.80 -19.41
N LYS A 40 2.65 -10.59 -19.73
CA LYS A 40 3.37 -9.63 -20.59
C LYS A 40 4.71 -9.19 -19.98
N SER A 41 4.75 -8.94 -18.68
CA SER A 41 5.98 -8.54 -18.00
C SER A 41 7.02 -9.65 -17.96
N ALA A 42 6.57 -10.90 -17.83
CA ALA A 42 7.45 -12.07 -17.80
C ALA A 42 8.17 -12.29 -19.14
N ASP A 43 7.51 -11.98 -20.27
CA ASP A 43 8.11 -12.10 -21.60
C ASP A 43 8.95 -10.87 -22.00
N SER A 44 8.52 -9.67 -21.58
CA SER A 44 9.12 -8.41 -22.02
C SER A 44 10.28 -7.92 -21.16
N ASP A 45 10.36 -8.34 -19.90
CA ASP A 45 11.30 -7.83 -18.89
C ASP A 45 11.25 -6.29 -18.72
N LYS A 46 10.07 -5.69 -18.91
CA LYS A 46 9.85 -4.24 -18.80
C LYS A 46 9.01 -3.89 -17.58
N LEU A 47 9.52 -2.96 -16.76
CA LEU A 47 8.79 -2.43 -15.60
C LEU A 47 7.44 -1.78 -16.00
N ALA A 48 7.37 -1.16 -17.19
CA ALA A 48 6.15 -0.53 -17.70
C ALA A 48 5.00 -1.53 -17.99
N ASP A 49 5.32 -2.82 -18.08
CA ASP A 49 4.36 -3.89 -18.37
C ASP A 49 3.93 -4.65 -17.10
N THR A 50 4.34 -4.19 -15.91
CA THR A 50 4.04 -4.82 -14.60
C THR A 50 3.61 -3.81 -13.55
N VAL A 51 3.20 -4.30 -12.37
CA VAL A 51 2.92 -3.46 -11.20
C VAL A 51 4.22 -3.18 -10.46
N ASP A 52 4.57 -1.89 -10.32
CA ASP A 52 5.78 -1.47 -9.62
C ASP A 52 5.60 -1.55 -8.09
N TYR A 53 6.33 -2.46 -7.45
CA TYR A 53 6.32 -2.62 -6.00
C TYR A 53 6.90 -1.41 -5.24
N VAL A 54 7.78 -0.62 -5.86
CA VAL A 54 8.30 0.62 -5.29
C VAL A 54 7.18 1.65 -5.20
N HIS A 55 6.33 1.71 -6.23
CA HIS A 55 5.14 2.57 -6.25
C HIS A 55 4.12 2.13 -5.18
N LEU A 56 3.87 0.82 -5.04
CA LEU A 56 3.01 0.29 -3.97
C LEU A 56 3.51 0.67 -2.56
N ASN A 57 4.81 0.50 -2.31
CA ASN A 57 5.42 0.85 -1.02
C ASN A 57 5.30 2.36 -0.74
N ARG A 58 5.54 3.19 -1.75
CA ARG A 58 5.39 4.64 -1.65
C ARG A 58 3.96 5.04 -1.29
N ILE A 59 2.95 4.49 -1.99
CA ILE A 59 1.54 4.76 -1.68
C ILE A 59 1.22 4.35 -0.24
N ALA A 60 1.63 3.16 0.18
CA ALA A 60 1.40 2.67 1.54
C ALA A 60 1.99 3.61 2.60
N THR A 61 3.26 4.01 2.42
CA THR A 61 3.97 4.88 3.35
C THR A 61 3.35 6.26 3.44
N GLU A 62 2.98 6.85 2.29
CA GLU A 62 2.36 8.17 2.24
C GLU A 62 0.96 8.19 2.88
N GLU A 63 0.13 7.17 2.62
CA GLU A 63 -1.23 7.10 3.20
C GLU A 63 -1.22 6.79 4.71
N MET A 64 -0.25 6.00 5.17
CA MET A 64 -0.03 5.72 6.60
C MET A 64 0.49 6.94 7.37
N ALA A 65 1.18 7.88 6.70
CA ALA A 65 1.63 9.11 7.31
C ALA A 65 0.47 10.07 7.67
N ILE A 66 -0.72 9.88 7.07
CA ILE A 66 -1.90 10.69 7.31
C ILE A 66 -2.69 10.10 8.48
N ARG A 67 -2.68 10.79 9.64
CA ARG A 67 -3.41 10.37 10.84
C ARG A 67 -4.87 10.01 10.52
N SER A 68 -5.37 8.98 11.19
CA SER A 68 -6.75 8.51 11.06
C SER A 68 -7.15 7.81 12.34
N GLU A 69 -8.44 7.87 12.66
CA GLU A 69 -8.99 7.19 13.83
C GLU A 69 -9.05 5.67 13.61
N LEU A 70 -9.37 5.25 12.39
CA LEU A 70 -9.61 3.86 12.01
C LEU A 70 -8.63 3.37 10.95
N LEU A 71 -8.11 2.16 11.11
CA LEU A 71 -7.23 1.51 10.12
C LEU A 71 -7.98 1.14 8.84
N GLU A 72 -9.27 0.85 8.93
CA GLU A 72 -10.15 0.59 7.80
C GLU A 72 -10.20 1.80 6.86
N HIS A 73 -10.18 3.01 7.43
CA HIS A 73 -10.14 4.23 6.65
C HIS A 73 -8.80 4.39 5.93
N VAL A 74 -7.68 4.08 6.60
CA VAL A 74 -6.34 4.09 5.99
C VAL A 74 -6.23 3.06 4.87
N ALA A 75 -6.65 1.81 5.14
CA ALA A 75 -6.65 0.73 4.16
C ALA A 75 -7.47 1.10 2.92
N LYS A 76 -8.65 1.71 3.10
CA LYS A 76 -9.47 2.19 1.99
C LYS A 76 -8.75 3.25 1.15
N ARG A 77 -8.03 4.19 1.77
CA ARG A 77 -7.25 5.19 1.02
C ARG A 77 -6.12 4.55 0.22
N ILE A 78 -5.38 3.62 0.83
CA ILE A 78 -4.31 2.86 0.14
C ILE A 78 -4.88 2.14 -1.09
N ILE A 79 -5.96 1.36 -0.91
CA ILE A 79 -6.60 0.61 -2.01
C ILE A 79 -7.08 1.57 -3.11
N THR A 80 -7.79 2.63 -2.74
CA THR A 80 -8.33 3.61 -3.69
C THR A 80 -7.20 4.25 -4.50
N ARG A 81 -6.09 4.58 -3.86
CA ARG A 81 -4.96 5.23 -4.49
C ARG A 81 -4.17 4.28 -5.38
N ILE A 82 -4.01 3.02 -5.00
CA ILE A 82 -3.42 1.96 -5.84
C ILE A 82 -4.25 1.80 -7.12
N LEU A 83 -5.57 1.62 -7.01
CA LEU A 83 -6.45 1.43 -8.17
C LEU A 83 -6.47 2.66 -9.10
N ASN A 84 -6.33 3.86 -8.54
CA ASN A 84 -6.31 5.10 -9.33
C ASN A 84 -4.95 5.35 -10.02
N GLU A 85 -3.84 5.03 -9.36
CA GLU A 85 -2.50 5.32 -9.89
C GLU A 85 -1.90 4.16 -10.72
N ILE A 86 -2.41 2.93 -10.55
CA ILE A 86 -1.88 1.72 -11.20
C ILE A 86 -3.00 0.99 -11.96
N PRO A 87 -3.24 1.33 -13.24
CA PRO A 87 -4.32 0.75 -14.06
C PRO A 87 -4.18 -0.74 -14.38
N LEU A 88 -3.04 -1.36 -14.04
CA LEU A 88 -2.75 -2.78 -14.23
C LEU A 88 -3.31 -3.66 -13.09
N VAL A 89 -3.86 -3.05 -12.05
CA VAL A 89 -4.44 -3.71 -10.88
C VAL A 89 -5.96 -3.76 -11.03
N ASP A 90 -6.54 -4.95 -10.82
CA ASP A 90 -7.99 -5.21 -10.81
C ASP A 90 -8.51 -5.57 -9.40
#